data_AF-A0A9E0VQ90-F1
#
_entry.id   AF-A0A9E0VQ90-F1
#
_cell.length_a   1.000
_cell.length_b   1.000
_cell.length_c   1.000
_cell.angle_alpha   90.00
_cell.angle_beta   90.00
_cell.angle_gamma   90.00
#
_symmetry.space_group_name_H-M   'P 1'
#
loop_
_entity.id
_entity.type
_entity.pdbx_description
1 polymer ?
#
loop_
_entity_poly.entity_id
_entity_poly.type
_entity_poly.pdbx_seq_one_letter_code
_entity_poly.pdbx_strand_id
1 'polypeptide(L)' 'MTLLSDATDAKKFDTRVIERNVQRGITKAEDHEKFQKELPDDAENAEYVSLDTLIADNSN' A
#
# COMPACT_ATOMS: atom_id res chain seq x y z
N MET A 1 16.19 -5.43 1.30
CA MET A 1 16.30 -4.16 2.04
C MET A 1 16.06 -3.03 1.06
N THR A 2 14.89 -2.40 1.11
CA THR A 2 14.59 -1.19 0.34
C THR A 2 15.29 0.01 0.99
N LEU A 3 15.90 0.89 0.19
CA LEU A 3 16.50 2.10 0.75
C LEU A 3 15.40 3.01 1.32
N LEU A 4 15.77 3.83 2.32
CA LEU A 4 14.86 4.83 2.90
C LEU A 4 14.31 5.80 1.84
N SER A 5 15.07 6.04 0.76
CA SER A 5 14.62 6.78 -0.43
C SER A 5 13.41 6.14 -1.09
N ASP A 6 13.43 4.83 -1.27
CA ASP A 6 12.40 4.10 -2.00
C ASP A 6 11.11 4.05 -1.16
N ALA A 7 11.25 3.90 0.16
CA ALA A 7 10.13 3.95 1.10
C ALA A 7 9.51 5.36 1.21
N THR A 8 10.30 6.42 1.01
CA THR A 8 9.78 7.79 0.99
C THR A 8 9.09 8.10 -0.34
N ASP A 9 9.59 7.57 -1.45
CA ASP A 9 8.96 7.71 -2.77
C ASP A 9 7.64 6.93 -2.87
N ALA A 10 7.56 5.71 -2.33
CA ALA A 10 6.32 4.94 -2.25
C ALA A 10 5.23 5.68 -1.44
N LYS A 11 5.62 6.37 -0.36
CA LYS A 11 4.69 7.18 0.46
C LYS A 11 4.22 8.48 -0.19
N LYS A 12 4.84 8.93 -1.30
CA LYS A 12 4.36 10.08 -2.06
C LYS A 12 3.12 9.76 -2.90
N PHE A 13 2.84 8.47 -3.10
CA PHE A 13 1.69 8.02 -3.87
C PHE A 13 0.43 7.96 -2.99
N ASP A 14 -0.21 9.12 -2.81
CA ASP A 14 -1.50 9.21 -2.12
C ASP A 14 -2.64 8.97 -3.13
N THR A 15 -3.35 7.86 -2.97
CA THR A 15 -4.46 7.43 -3.82
C THR A 15 -5.57 8.48 -3.92
N ARG A 16 -5.84 9.22 -2.84
CA ARG A 16 -6.88 10.26 -2.80
C ARG A 16 -6.50 11.47 -3.68
N VAL A 17 -5.20 11.77 -3.72
CA VAL A 17 -4.67 12.86 -4.55
C VAL A 17 -4.75 12.46 -6.02
N ILE A 18 -4.42 11.21 -6.35
CA ILE A 18 -4.46 10.74 -7.74
C ILE A 18 -5.90 10.62 -8.24
N GLU A 19 -6.83 10.05 -7.48
CA GLU A 19 -8.25 9.98 -7.85
C GLU A 19 -8.83 11.37 -8.17
N ARG A 20 -8.49 12.36 -7.33
CA ARG A 20 -8.87 13.76 -7.55
C ARG A 20 -8.23 14.35 -8.81
N ASN A 21 -6.99 14.01 -9.13
CA ASN A 21 -6.30 14.49 -10.33
C ASN A 21 -6.82 13.81 -11.61
N VAL A 22 -7.24 12.55 -11.53
CA VAL A 22 -7.92 11.83 -12.61
C VAL A 22 -9.28 12.48 -12.90
N GLN A 23 -10.08 12.78 -11.87
CA GLN A 23 -11.35 13.51 -12.03
C GLN A 23 -11.16 14.90 -12.64
N ARG A 24 -10.03 15.55 -12.36
CA ARG A 24 -9.66 16.86 -12.93
C ARG A 24 -9.02 16.76 -14.32
N GLY A 25 -8.80 15.56 -14.85
CA GLY A 25 -8.14 15.35 -16.15
C GLY A 25 -6.65 15.70 -16.18
N ILE A 26 -6.03 15.90 -15.01
CA ILE A 26 -4.59 16.22 -14.86
C ILE A 26 -3.75 14.95 -15.05
N THR A 27 -4.32 13.80 -14.73
CA THR A 27 -3.65 12.49 -14.80
C THR A 27 -4.53 11.52 -15.58
N LYS A 28 -3.92 10.70 -16.44
CA LYS A 28 -4.65 9.66 -17.18
C LYS A 28 -4.94 8.48 -16.25
N ALA A 29 -6.12 7.88 -16.38
CA ALA A 29 -6.51 6.71 -15.60
C ALA A 29 -5.56 5.51 -15.83
N GLU A 30 -5.03 5.38 -17.05
CA GLU A 30 -4.08 4.32 -17.44
C GLU A 30 -2.77 4.36 -16.62
N ASP A 31 -2.30 5.56 -16.25
CA ASP A 31 -1.08 5.71 -15.48
C ASP A 31 -1.31 5.36 -14.01
N HIS A 32 -2.52 5.63 -13.47
CA HIS A 32 -2.90 5.21 -12.13
C HIS A 32 -2.99 3.68 -12.00
N GLU A 33 -3.60 3.00 -12.98
CA GLU A 33 -3.71 1.54 -12.97
C GLU A 33 -2.35 0.82 -13.05
N LYS A 34 -1.38 1.37 -13.80
CA LYS A 34 -0.02 0.81 -13.86
C LYS A 34 0.68 0.90 -12.50
N PHE A 35 0.63 2.06 -11.87
CA PHE A 35 1.21 2.24 -10.53
C PHE A 35 0.54 1.35 -9.49
N GLN A 36 -0.78 1.16 -9.58
CA GLN A 36 -1.49 0.29 -8.65
C GLN A 36 -1.11 -1.19 -8.78
N LYS A 37 -0.76 -1.66 -9.99
CA LYS A 37 -0.27 -3.02 -10.23
C LYS A 37 1.18 -3.23 -9.81
N GLU A 38 1.98 -2.17 -9.76
CA GLU A 38 3.37 -2.21 -9.31
C GLU A 38 3.50 -2.11 -7.78
N LEU A 39 2.43 -1.75 -7.07
CA LEU A 39 2.41 -1.78 -5.61
C LEU A 39 2.51 -3.23 -5.12
N PRO A 40 3.40 -3.52 -4.16
CA PRO A 40 3.48 -4.84 -3.55
C PRO A 40 2.14 -5.19 -2.89
N ASP A 41 1.65 -6.40 -3.14
CA ASP A 41 0.43 -6.88 -2.50
C ASP A 41 0.73 -7.18 -1.02
N ASP A 42 0.39 -6.23 -0.15
CA ASP A 42 0.59 -6.37 1.29
C ASP A 42 -0.21 -7.56 1.87
N ALA A 43 -1.24 -8.04 1.17
CA ALA A 43 -2.00 -9.23 1.58
C ALA A 43 -1.21 -10.54 1.40
N GLU A 44 -0.29 -10.60 0.44
CA GLU A 44 0.55 -11.79 0.20
C GLU A 44 1.62 -11.95 1.28
N ASN A 45 2.03 -10.85 1.93
CA ASN A 45 3.01 -10.83 3.01
C ASN A 45 2.39 -10.81 4.42
N ALA A 46 1.06 -10.83 4.53
CA ALA A 46 0.38 -10.82 5.82
C ALA A 46 0.38 -12.22 6.43
N GLU A 47 1.11 -12.41 7.53
CA GLU A 47 1.03 -13.63 8.31
C GLU A 47 -0.37 -13.74 8.94
N TYR A 48 -1.09 -14.82 8.65
CA TYR A 48 -2.40 -15.04 9.24
C TYR A 48 -2.24 -15.39 10.72
N VAL A 49 -2.61 -14.46 11.60
CA VAL A 49 -2.60 -14.66 13.05
C VAL A 49 -4.03 -14.96 13.50
N SER A 50 -4.24 -16.11 14.15
CA SER A 50 -5.55 -16.44 14.73
C SER A 50 -5.80 -15.61 16.00
N LEU A 51 -7.08 -15.38 16.33
CA LEU A 51 -7.44 -14.72 17.59
C LEU A 51 -6.90 -15.48 18.79
N ASP A 52 -6.83 -16.81 18.71
CA ASP A 52 -6.29 -17.66 19.77
C ASP A 52 -4.79 -17.41 20.00
N THR A 53 -4.02 -17.19 18.93
CA THR A 53 -2.59 -16.84 19.02
C THR A 53 -2.35 -15.47 19.64
N LEU A 54 -3.23 -14.49 19.39
CA LEU A 54 -3.16 -13.15 20.00
C LEU A 54 -3.49 -13.16 21.50
N ILE A 55 -4.38 -14.06 21.93
CA ILE A 55 -4.78 -14.18 23.33
C ILE A 55 -3.67 -14.83 24.16
N ALA A 56 -2.99 -15.85 23.62
CA ALA A 56 -1.92 -16.56 24.32
C ALA A 56 -0.68 -15.67 24.59
N ASP A 57 -0.32 -14.78 23.67
CA ASP A 57 0.86 -13.90 23.80
C ASP A 57 0.68 -12.77 24.83
N ASN A 58 -0.57 -12.39 25.14
CA ASN A 58 -0.89 -11.36 26.16
C ASN A 58 -0.92 -11.91 27.59
N SER A 59 -0.60 -13.19 27.79
CA SER A 59 -0.66 -13.90 29.08
C SER A 59 0.71 -14.27 29.69
N ASN A 60 1.82 -13.76 29.12
CA ASN A 60 3.18 -13.80 29.70
C ASN A 60 3.70 -12.39 29.96
#